data_AF-A0A7V4ZEC0-F1
#
_entry.id   AF-A0A7V4ZEC0-F1
#
_cell.length_a   1.000
_cell.length_b   1.000
_cell.length_c   1.000
_cell.angle_alpha   90.00
_cell.angle_beta   90.00
_cell.angle_gamma   90.00
#
_symmetry.space_group_name_H-M   'P 1'
#
loop_
_entity.id
_entity.type
_entity.pdbx_description
1 polymer ?
#
loop_
_entity_poly.entity_id
_entity_poly.type
_entity_poly.pdbx_seq_one_letter_code
_entity_poly.pdbx_strand_id
1 'polypeptide(L)'
;METCPTLALPLGQGRGRLTPRRTEGKMQHRDRTSEKTMPSGKIHQRINEAALALCTPTAFALTWYATSDVAYALEITGYALAGMLFGTYFADPDLDQDHITRTEARIRRWPIVGLPLYVAFVIFWYPYAKQTRHRGLSHQPVIGTLLRLGYILLFFLVANTIGRWVIFGKPKGWGELPLSLLVWIVRHPAQAGAWIAGECFADALHTLADRLWPVAVHKTAVRWRVRGWG
;
A
#
# COMPACT_ATOMS: atom_id res chain seq x y z
N MET A 1 -19.36 41.71 65.72
CA MET A 1 -19.48 40.26 66.00
C MET A 1 -19.07 39.59 64.69
N GLU A 2 -17.96 38.90 64.50
CA GLU A 2 -16.98 38.18 65.33
C GLU A 2 -15.62 38.26 64.58
N THR A 3 -14.59 38.87 65.16
CA THR A 3 -13.33 38.26 65.67
C THR A 3 -12.50 37.36 64.72
N CYS A 4 -11.31 37.90 64.39
CA CYS A 4 -10.01 37.28 64.02
C CYS A 4 -9.70 35.93 64.75
N PRO A 5 -8.74 35.07 64.28
CA PRO A 5 -7.34 35.49 64.08
C PRO A 5 -6.50 34.82 62.97
N THR A 6 -5.49 35.61 62.60
CA THR A 6 -4.14 35.33 62.11
C THR A 6 -3.54 33.98 62.53
N LEU A 7 -2.91 33.27 61.58
CA LEU A 7 -1.87 32.29 61.87
C LEU A 7 -0.73 32.42 60.86
N ALA A 8 0.48 32.59 61.40
CA ALA A 8 1.71 32.90 60.69
C ALA A 8 2.70 31.72 60.74
N LEU A 9 3.45 31.56 59.64
CA LEU A 9 4.79 30.96 59.49
C LEU A 9 4.91 29.41 59.58
N PRO A 10 5.95 28.77 58.97
CA PRO A 10 7.22 29.34 58.52
C PRO A 10 7.69 28.99 57.09
N LEU A 11 8.65 29.82 56.65
CA LEU A 11 9.56 29.62 55.52
C LEU A 11 10.37 28.32 55.68
N GLY A 12 10.11 27.36 54.82
CA GLY A 12 10.93 26.16 54.63
C GLY A 12 11.75 26.24 53.35
N GLN A 13 13.06 26.48 53.51
CA GLN A 13 14.06 26.33 52.47
C GLN A 13 14.10 24.90 51.93
N GLY A 14 14.10 24.75 50.60
CA GLY A 14 14.25 23.47 49.94
C GLY A 14 14.50 23.62 48.44
N ARG A 15 15.63 24.22 48.06
CA ARG A 15 16.12 24.21 46.67
C ARG A 15 16.60 22.79 46.32
N GLY A 16 15.66 21.91 45.99
CA GLY A 16 15.94 20.71 45.22
C GLY A 16 15.89 21.06 43.73
N ARG A 17 17.06 21.29 43.10
CA ARG A 17 17.17 21.32 41.63
C ARG A 17 16.79 19.93 41.09
N LEU A 18 15.55 19.77 40.67
CA LEU A 18 15.18 18.73 39.73
C LEU A 18 15.78 19.13 38.38
N THR A 19 16.91 18.52 38.05
CA THR A 19 17.46 18.54 36.70
C THR A 19 16.39 17.99 35.75
N PRO A 20 16.01 18.70 34.67
CA PRO A 20 15.15 18.11 33.66
C PRO A 20 15.90 16.93 33.03
N ARG A 21 15.30 15.75 33.11
CA ARG A 21 15.78 14.50 32.51
C ARG A 21 15.81 14.69 30.98
N ARG A 22 16.94 15.19 30.48
CA ARG A 22 17.18 15.51 29.07
C ARG A 22 17.52 14.23 28.30
N THR A 23 16.57 13.30 28.16
CA THR A 23 16.79 12.08 27.36
C THR A 23 15.60 11.61 26.52
N GLU A 24 14.50 12.35 26.41
CA GLU A 24 13.36 11.92 25.56
C GLU A 24 13.25 12.66 24.22
N GLY A 25 13.96 13.76 24.01
CA GLY A 25 13.84 14.58 22.80
C GLY A 25 14.59 14.09 21.55
N LYS A 26 15.36 12.99 21.62
CA LYS A 26 16.22 12.55 20.50
C LYS A 26 15.68 11.40 19.65
N MET A 27 14.63 10.69 20.08
CA MET A 27 14.05 9.61 19.27
C MET A 27 13.00 10.11 18.27
N GLN A 28 12.19 11.12 18.60
CA GLN A 28 11.14 11.60 17.68
C GLN A 28 11.65 12.38 16.46
N HIS A 29 12.89 12.88 16.48
CA HIS A 29 13.42 13.70 15.38
C HIS A 29 14.05 12.86 14.25
N ARG A 30 14.37 11.58 14.50
CA ARG A 30 14.98 10.69 13.49
C ARG A 30 13.93 10.09 12.52
N ASP A 31 12.71 9.87 12.98
CA ASP A 31 11.64 9.33 12.12
C ASP A 31 11.11 10.34 11.11
N ARG A 32 10.92 11.62 11.52
CA ARG A 32 10.41 12.66 10.63
C ARG A 32 11.35 13.05 9.49
N THR A 33 12.63 12.73 9.58
CA THR A 33 13.57 12.95 8.46
C THR A 33 13.49 11.85 7.41
N SER A 34 13.09 10.63 7.77
CA SER A 34 12.94 9.52 6.81
C SER A 34 11.73 9.75 5.88
N GLU A 35 10.64 10.29 6.42
CA GLU A 35 9.40 10.61 5.69
C GLU A 35 9.62 11.67 4.60
N LYS A 36 10.50 12.65 4.85
CA LYS A 36 10.92 13.65 3.84
C LYS A 36 11.82 13.09 2.73
N THR A 37 12.30 11.85 2.85
CA THR A 37 13.24 11.24 1.91
C THR A 37 12.64 10.11 1.07
N MET A 38 11.32 9.93 1.09
CA MET A 38 10.61 8.97 0.24
C MET A 38 9.87 9.67 -0.90
N PRO A 39 9.65 8.99 -2.04
CA PRO A 39 8.71 9.48 -3.03
C PRO A 39 7.31 9.52 -2.41
N SER A 40 6.49 10.50 -2.81
CA SER A 40 5.07 10.48 -2.44
C SER A 40 4.33 9.42 -3.26
N GLY A 41 3.19 8.90 -2.77
CA GLY A 41 2.32 8.01 -3.55
C GLY A 41 1.92 8.57 -4.94
N LYS A 42 1.90 9.91 -5.11
CA LYS A 42 1.70 10.54 -6.43
C LYS A 42 2.85 10.25 -7.40
N ILE A 43 4.08 10.14 -6.91
CA ILE A 43 5.27 9.83 -7.71
C ILE A 43 5.27 8.35 -8.09
N HIS A 44 5.01 7.45 -7.13
CA HIS A 44 4.87 6.01 -7.42
C HIS A 44 3.82 5.77 -8.51
N GLN A 45 2.63 6.36 -8.35
CA GLN A 45 1.57 6.27 -9.34
C GLN A 45 2.00 6.77 -10.74
N ARG A 46 2.69 7.91 -10.83
CA ARG A 46 3.17 8.45 -12.11
C ARG A 46 4.21 7.56 -12.78
N ILE A 47 5.08 6.92 -12.00
CA ILE A 47 6.05 5.96 -12.52
C ILE A 47 5.32 4.76 -13.12
N ASN A 48 4.33 4.22 -12.41
CA ASN A 48 3.52 3.12 -12.93
C ASN A 48 2.73 3.52 -14.18
N GLU A 49 2.12 4.71 -14.21
CA GLU A 49 1.42 5.21 -15.41
C GLU A 49 2.35 5.38 -16.61
N ALA A 50 3.55 5.91 -16.41
CA ALA A 50 4.54 6.05 -17.49
C ALA A 50 5.02 4.68 -17.99
N ALA A 51 5.30 3.75 -17.06
CA ALA A 51 5.67 2.39 -17.42
C ALA A 51 4.53 1.66 -18.13
N LEU A 52 3.27 1.88 -17.74
CA LEU A 52 2.11 1.29 -18.41
C LEU A 52 2.01 1.78 -19.85
N ALA A 53 2.22 3.07 -20.10
CA ALA A 53 2.19 3.63 -21.45
C ALA A 53 3.31 3.09 -22.36
N LEU A 54 4.49 2.82 -21.80
CA LEU A 54 5.66 2.35 -22.57
C LEU A 54 5.71 0.82 -22.69
N CYS A 55 5.54 0.10 -21.59
CA CYS A 55 5.74 -1.34 -21.52
C CYS A 55 4.58 -2.13 -22.13
N THR A 56 3.35 -1.62 -22.14
CA THR A 56 2.19 -2.32 -22.73
C THR A 56 2.36 -2.57 -24.25
N PRO A 57 2.64 -1.56 -25.10
CA PRO A 57 2.85 -1.81 -26.52
C PRO A 57 4.10 -2.66 -26.78
N THR A 58 5.16 -2.52 -25.96
CA THR A 58 6.34 -3.38 -26.06
C THR A 58 6.02 -4.84 -25.73
N ALA A 59 5.28 -5.11 -24.65
CA ALA A 59 4.86 -6.45 -24.26
C ALA A 59 3.97 -7.08 -25.34
N PHE A 60 3.04 -6.32 -25.91
CA PHE A 60 2.24 -6.76 -27.04
C PHE A 60 3.10 -7.13 -28.25
N ALA A 61 3.98 -6.23 -28.69
CA ALA A 61 4.82 -6.46 -29.86
C ALA A 61 5.75 -7.68 -29.68
N LEU A 62 6.34 -7.85 -28.49
CA LEU A 62 7.19 -8.99 -28.17
C LEU A 62 6.40 -10.31 -28.14
N THR A 63 5.21 -10.31 -27.54
CA THR A 63 4.35 -11.51 -27.49
C THR A 63 3.90 -11.88 -28.90
N TRP A 64 3.44 -10.91 -29.68
CA TRP A 64 3.03 -11.13 -31.07
C TRP A 64 4.19 -11.65 -31.92
N TYR A 65 5.39 -11.07 -31.79
CA TYR A 65 6.57 -11.56 -32.48
C TYR A 65 6.90 -13.02 -32.11
N ALA A 66 6.79 -13.37 -30.82
CA ALA A 66 7.12 -14.71 -30.33
C ALA A 66 6.10 -15.78 -30.73
N THR A 67 4.81 -15.43 -30.82
CA THR A 67 3.74 -16.42 -31.08
C THR A 67 3.22 -16.39 -32.50
N SER A 68 3.47 -15.30 -33.25
CA SER A 68 2.82 -14.99 -34.53
C SER A 68 1.28 -15.00 -34.47
N ASP A 69 0.72 -14.89 -33.27
CA ASP A 69 -0.72 -14.92 -33.01
C ASP A 69 -1.14 -13.60 -32.34
N VAL A 70 -1.83 -12.77 -33.12
CA VAL A 70 -2.32 -11.45 -32.67
C VAL A 70 -3.37 -11.59 -31.57
N ALA A 71 -4.27 -12.58 -31.66
CA ALA A 71 -5.34 -12.76 -30.70
C ALA A 71 -4.78 -13.18 -29.34
N TYR A 72 -3.86 -14.15 -29.34
CA TYR A 72 -3.16 -14.56 -28.13
C TYR A 72 -2.32 -13.43 -27.53
N ALA A 73 -1.61 -12.65 -28.36
CA ALA A 73 -0.83 -11.52 -27.89
C ALA A 73 -1.67 -10.42 -27.24
N LEU A 74 -2.84 -10.11 -27.81
CA LEU A 74 -3.82 -9.19 -27.23
C LEU A 74 -4.35 -9.73 -25.90
N GLU A 75 -4.70 -11.01 -25.83
CA GLU A 75 -5.23 -11.64 -24.62
C GLU A 75 -4.22 -11.56 -23.47
N ILE A 76 -3.01 -12.10 -23.66
CA ILE A 76 -1.97 -12.14 -22.63
C ILE A 76 -1.55 -10.73 -22.19
N THR A 77 -1.37 -9.81 -23.14
CA THR A 77 -1.03 -8.43 -22.80
C THR A 77 -2.18 -7.73 -22.07
N GLY A 78 -3.43 -8.03 -22.43
CA GLY A 78 -4.62 -7.54 -21.74
C GLY A 78 -4.68 -7.97 -20.28
N TYR A 79 -4.37 -9.23 -19.99
CA TYR A 79 -4.27 -9.73 -18.60
C TYR A 79 -3.13 -9.06 -17.84
N ALA A 80 -1.93 -8.94 -18.43
CA ALA A 80 -0.82 -8.24 -17.80
C ALA A 80 -1.12 -6.76 -17.51
N LEU A 81 -1.76 -6.07 -18.45
CA LEU A 81 -2.23 -4.70 -18.27
C LEU A 81 -3.23 -4.60 -17.11
N ALA A 82 -4.21 -5.50 -17.06
CA ALA A 82 -5.19 -5.54 -15.98
C ALA A 82 -4.53 -5.76 -14.61
N GLY A 83 -3.52 -6.62 -14.52
CA GLY A 83 -2.74 -6.84 -13.30
C GLY A 83 -1.96 -5.61 -12.87
N MET A 84 -1.31 -4.94 -13.82
CA MET A 84 -0.56 -3.70 -13.55
C MET A 84 -1.47 -2.56 -13.07
N LEU A 85 -2.65 -2.42 -13.68
CA LEU A 85 -3.68 -1.46 -13.24
C LEU A 85 -4.19 -1.80 -11.84
N PHE A 86 -4.41 -3.09 -11.55
CA PHE A 86 -4.85 -3.57 -10.25
C PHE A 86 -3.82 -3.26 -9.16
N GLY A 87 -2.54 -3.61 -9.36
CA GLY A 87 -1.46 -3.27 -8.44
C GLY A 87 -1.29 -1.76 -8.24
N THR A 88 -1.46 -0.96 -9.30
CA THR A 88 -1.27 0.50 -9.22
C THR A 88 -2.41 1.22 -8.50
N TYR A 89 -3.65 0.77 -8.64
CA TYR A 89 -4.82 1.51 -8.16
C TYR A 89 -5.62 0.83 -7.05
N PHE A 90 -5.42 -0.46 -6.81
CA PHE A 90 -6.20 -1.22 -5.85
C PHE A 90 -5.35 -1.95 -4.81
N ALA A 91 -4.26 -2.61 -5.24
CA ALA A 91 -3.42 -3.47 -4.40
C ALA A 91 -1.97 -2.94 -4.26
N ASP A 92 -1.80 -1.63 -4.12
CA ASP A 92 -0.48 -0.98 -4.02
C ASP A 92 0.23 -1.32 -2.69
N PRO A 93 1.58 -1.39 -2.63
CA PRO A 93 2.31 -1.73 -1.41
C PRO A 93 2.05 -0.81 -0.23
N ASP A 94 1.69 0.46 -0.46
CA ASP A 94 1.42 1.47 0.56
C ASP A 94 0.12 1.25 1.37
N LEU A 95 -0.65 0.20 1.07
CA LEU A 95 -1.85 -0.15 1.85
C LEU A 95 -1.57 -0.55 3.31
N ASP A 96 -0.29 -0.74 3.66
CA ASP A 96 0.17 -1.00 5.02
C ASP A 96 0.55 0.27 5.81
N GLN A 97 0.26 1.46 5.27
CA GLN A 97 0.50 2.73 5.94
C GLN A 97 -0.64 3.13 6.90
N ASP A 98 -0.27 3.75 8.03
CA ASP A 98 -1.22 4.26 9.03
C ASP A 98 -1.92 5.57 8.62
N HIS A 99 -1.58 6.14 7.47
CA HIS A 99 -2.13 7.40 6.97
C HIS A 99 -2.91 7.20 5.68
N ILE A 100 -3.74 8.20 5.34
CA ILE A 100 -4.60 8.11 4.15
C ILE A 100 -3.74 7.94 2.90
N THR A 101 -3.87 6.78 2.25
CA THR A 101 -3.11 6.45 1.05
C THR A 101 -3.61 7.25 -0.16
N ARG A 102 -2.82 7.27 -1.24
CA ARG A 102 -3.22 7.92 -2.48
C ARG A 102 -4.51 7.31 -3.06
N THR A 103 -4.66 6.01 -2.94
CA THR A 103 -5.83 5.25 -3.39
C THR A 103 -7.06 5.65 -2.60
N GLU A 104 -6.98 5.67 -1.28
CA GLU A 104 -8.06 6.12 -0.40
C GLU A 104 -8.47 7.58 -0.67
N ALA A 105 -7.49 8.47 -0.81
CA ALA A 105 -7.73 9.88 -1.12
C ALA A 105 -8.42 10.08 -2.48
N ARG A 106 -8.30 9.13 -3.42
CA ARG A 106 -9.02 9.17 -4.70
C ARG A 106 -10.47 8.71 -4.53
N ILE A 107 -10.68 7.58 -3.85
CA ILE A 107 -12.01 7.01 -3.63
C ILE A 107 -12.89 8.03 -2.91
N ARG A 108 -12.37 8.70 -1.87
CA ARG A 108 -13.09 9.73 -1.09
C ARG A 108 -13.56 10.95 -1.88
N ARG A 109 -13.01 11.22 -3.07
CA ARG A 109 -13.39 12.40 -3.89
C ARG A 109 -14.73 12.24 -4.60
N TRP A 110 -15.29 11.03 -4.63
CA TRP A 110 -16.54 10.76 -5.33
C TRP A 110 -17.71 11.15 -4.43
N PRO A 111 -18.55 12.14 -4.80
CA PRO A 111 -19.43 12.83 -3.86
C PRO A 111 -20.55 11.96 -3.28
N ILE A 112 -21.05 10.97 -4.02
CA ILE A 112 -22.18 10.13 -3.60
C ILE A 112 -21.71 8.75 -3.16
N VAL A 113 -20.82 8.14 -3.94
CA VAL A 113 -20.36 6.76 -3.73
C VAL A 113 -19.00 6.67 -3.05
N GLY A 114 -18.26 7.78 -2.95
CA GLY A 114 -16.88 7.77 -2.48
C GLY A 114 -16.74 7.45 -1.00
N LEU A 115 -17.62 7.98 -0.15
CA LEU A 115 -17.60 7.66 1.28
C LEU A 115 -17.90 6.17 1.56
N PRO A 116 -18.99 5.56 1.05
CA PRO A 116 -19.25 4.14 1.30
C PRO A 116 -18.17 3.24 0.69
N LEU A 117 -17.68 3.55 -0.52
CA LEU A 117 -16.57 2.80 -1.13
C LEU A 117 -15.28 2.93 -0.32
N TYR A 118 -14.97 4.12 0.20
CA TYR A 118 -13.81 4.33 1.06
C TYR A 118 -13.92 3.52 2.34
N VAL A 119 -15.08 3.56 3.02
CA VAL A 119 -15.30 2.80 4.25
C VAL A 119 -15.17 1.30 3.98
N ALA A 120 -15.77 0.80 2.89
CA ALA A 120 -15.64 -0.60 2.50
C ALA A 120 -14.18 -0.97 2.21
N PHE A 121 -13.45 -0.11 1.49
CA PHE A 121 -12.03 -0.31 1.16
C PHE A 121 -11.15 -0.36 2.42
N VAL A 122 -11.35 0.57 3.36
CA VAL A 122 -10.62 0.60 4.63
C VAL A 122 -10.93 -0.64 5.46
N ILE A 123 -12.21 -1.01 5.61
CA ILE A 123 -12.60 -2.22 6.35
C ILE A 123 -11.96 -3.47 5.72
N PHE A 124 -11.95 -3.52 4.38
CA PHE A 124 -11.34 -4.62 3.65
C PHE A 124 -9.82 -4.70 3.89
N TRP A 125 -9.06 -3.60 3.85
CA TRP A 125 -7.61 -3.65 4.00
C TRP A 125 -7.09 -3.53 5.44
N TYR A 126 -7.92 -3.09 6.39
CA TYR A 126 -7.52 -2.88 7.78
C TYR A 126 -6.86 -4.10 8.47
N PRO A 127 -7.38 -5.34 8.32
CA PRO A 127 -6.74 -6.51 8.91
C PRO A 127 -5.34 -6.76 8.34
N TYR A 128 -5.17 -6.55 7.03
CA TYR A 128 -3.90 -6.68 6.34
C TYR A 128 -2.90 -5.64 6.86
N ALA A 129 -3.27 -4.36 6.83
CA ALA A 129 -2.42 -3.25 7.27
C ALA A 129 -1.92 -3.43 8.72
N LYS A 130 -2.78 -3.93 9.62
CA LYS A 130 -2.43 -4.18 11.03
C LYS A 130 -1.39 -5.29 11.21
N GLN A 131 -1.34 -6.27 10.30
CA GLN A 131 -0.46 -7.44 10.41
C GLN A 131 0.88 -7.24 9.69
N THR A 132 0.92 -6.37 8.68
CA THR A 132 2.11 -6.11 7.89
C THR A 132 2.86 -4.89 8.40
N ARG A 133 4.18 -5.00 8.55
CA ARG A 133 5.03 -3.82 8.78
C ARG A 133 5.23 -3.10 7.46
N HIS A 134 5.08 -1.77 7.46
CA HIS A 134 5.47 -0.94 6.33
C HIS A 134 6.92 -1.23 5.93
N ARG A 135 7.15 -1.48 4.63
CA ARG A 135 8.44 -1.91 4.05
C ARG A 135 8.96 -3.29 4.50
N GLY A 136 8.08 -4.13 5.02
CA GLY A 136 8.34 -5.54 5.31
C GLY A 136 8.19 -6.43 4.08
N LEU A 137 7.65 -7.63 4.27
CA LEU A 137 7.40 -8.60 3.18
C LEU A 137 6.44 -8.06 2.11
N SER A 138 5.54 -7.14 2.47
CA SER A 138 4.60 -6.45 1.56
C SER A 138 5.29 -5.66 0.45
N HIS A 139 6.52 -5.19 0.68
CA HIS A 139 7.33 -4.40 -0.25
C HIS A 139 8.39 -5.24 -0.98
N GLN A 140 8.29 -6.57 -0.93
CA GLN A 140 9.03 -7.45 -1.83
C GLN A 140 8.15 -7.73 -3.04
N PRO A 141 8.55 -7.43 -4.29
CA PRO A 141 7.62 -7.43 -5.42
C PRO A 141 6.84 -8.73 -5.56
N VAL A 142 7.51 -9.87 -5.70
CA VAL A 142 6.82 -11.16 -5.87
C VAL A 142 6.10 -11.60 -4.60
N ILE A 143 6.80 -11.60 -3.45
CA ILE A 143 6.24 -12.12 -2.19
C ILE A 143 5.09 -11.25 -1.69
N GLY A 144 5.25 -9.93 -1.77
CA GLY A 144 4.25 -8.93 -1.41
C GLY A 144 3.00 -9.01 -2.29
N THR A 145 3.16 -9.11 -3.62
CA THR A 145 2.04 -9.38 -4.53
C THR A 145 1.30 -10.64 -4.10
N LEU A 146 2.01 -11.76 -3.92
CA LEU A 146 1.37 -13.04 -3.56
C LEU A 146 0.66 -12.99 -2.20
N LEU A 147 1.20 -12.24 -1.23
CA LEU A 147 0.54 -12.03 0.07
C LEU A 147 -0.75 -11.23 -0.08
N ARG A 148 -0.77 -10.16 -0.86
CA ARG A 148 -1.98 -9.37 -1.15
C ARG A 148 -3.02 -10.20 -1.91
N LEU A 149 -2.60 -10.96 -2.91
CA LEU A 149 -3.48 -11.85 -3.66
C LEU A 149 -4.06 -12.97 -2.81
N GLY A 150 -3.23 -13.59 -1.97
CA GLY A 150 -3.68 -14.58 -1.00
C GLY A 150 -4.70 -14.00 -0.02
N TYR A 151 -4.46 -12.78 0.46
CA TYR A 151 -5.39 -12.04 1.32
C TYR A 151 -6.73 -11.80 0.63
N ILE A 152 -6.72 -11.26 -0.59
CA ILE A 152 -7.92 -11.01 -1.40
C ILE A 152 -8.70 -12.31 -1.64
N LEU A 153 -8.01 -13.37 -2.07
CA LEU A 153 -8.61 -14.67 -2.32
C LEU A 153 -9.27 -15.24 -1.06
N LEU A 154 -8.57 -15.22 0.07
CA LEU A 154 -9.10 -15.69 1.35
C LEU A 154 -10.35 -14.90 1.75
N PHE A 155 -10.30 -13.58 1.65
CA PHE A 155 -11.44 -12.73 1.96
C PHE A 155 -12.65 -13.09 1.10
N PHE A 156 -12.49 -13.23 -0.23
CA PHE A 156 -13.60 -13.58 -1.11
C PHE A 156 -14.18 -14.97 -0.83
N LEU A 157 -13.32 -15.96 -0.53
CA LEU A 157 -13.78 -17.29 -0.15
C LEU A 157 -14.61 -17.26 1.14
N VAL A 158 -14.15 -16.54 2.16
CA VAL A 158 -14.86 -16.39 3.44
C VAL A 158 -16.17 -15.61 3.25
N ALA A 159 -16.11 -14.45 2.59
CA ALA A 159 -17.27 -13.59 2.37
C ALA A 159 -18.36 -14.29 1.55
N ASN A 160 -17.98 -15.03 0.50
CA ASN A 160 -18.95 -15.79 -0.28
C ASN A 160 -19.56 -16.94 0.53
N THR A 161 -18.75 -17.66 1.32
CA THR A 161 -19.23 -18.75 2.17
C THR A 161 -20.26 -18.23 3.19
N ILE A 162 -19.95 -17.11 3.86
CA ILE A 162 -20.87 -16.47 4.81
C ILE A 162 -22.12 -15.97 4.09
N GLY A 163 -21.98 -15.26 2.97
CA GLY A 163 -23.11 -14.74 2.21
C GLY A 163 -24.07 -15.84 1.75
N ARG A 164 -23.54 -16.96 1.25
CA ARG A 164 -24.36 -18.13 0.91
C ARG A 164 -25.03 -18.75 2.12
N TRP A 165 -24.32 -18.84 3.24
CA TRP A 165 -24.90 -19.36 4.48
C TRP A 165 -26.11 -18.51 4.93
N VAL A 166 -25.98 -17.19 4.85
CA VAL A 166 -27.05 -16.25 5.21
C VAL A 166 -28.25 -16.35 4.27
N ILE A 167 -28.02 -16.47 2.95
CA ILE A 167 -29.09 -16.45 1.94
C ILE A 167 -29.78 -17.81 1.78
N PHE A 168 -29.00 -18.89 1.73
CA PHE A 168 -29.47 -20.23 1.36
C PHE A 168 -29.43 -21.25 2.51
N GLY A 169 -28.96 -20.84 3.70
CA GLY A 169 -28.77 -21.73 4.83
C GLY A 169 -27.44 -22.48 4.77
N LYS A 170 -27.22 -23.36 5.76
CA LYS A 170 -25.90 -23.98 5.99
C LYS A 170 -25.52 -24.88 4.80
N PRO A 171 -24.35 -24.69 4.16
CA PRO A 171 -23.94 -25.55 3.06
C PRO A 171 -23.87 -27.00 3.53
N LYS A 172 -24.33 -27.93 2.69
CA LYS A 172 -24.40 -29.36 3.05
C LYS A 172 -23.05 -30.07 2.95
N GLY A 173 -22.04 -29.41 2.38
CA GLY A 173 -20.66 -29.89 2.33
C GLY A 173 -19.70 -28.93 1.62
N TRP A 174 -18.42 -29.32 1.59
CA TRP A 174 -17.34 -28.56 0.97
C TRP A 174 -17.46 -28.40 -0.54
N GLY A 175 -18.24 -29.26 -1.22
CA GLY A 175 -18.49 -29.20 -2.66
C GLY A 175 -19.34 -28.00 -3.10
N GLU A 176 -19.92 -27.27 -2.15
CA GLU A 176 -20.66 -26.03 -2.42
C GLU A 176 -19.75 -24.78 -2.39
N LEU A 177 -18.44 -24.89 -2.14
CA LEU A 177 -17.60 -23.70 -2.18
C LEU A 177 -17.53 -23.10 -3.59
N PRO A 178 -17.52 -21.77 -3.75
CA PRO A 178 -17.43 -21.07 -5.03
C PRO A 178 -16.00 -21.14 -5.61
N LEU A 179 -15.50 -22.36 -5.85
CA LEU A 179 -14.14 -22.59 -6.35
C LEU A 179 -13.96 -22.19 -7.82
N SER A 180 -14.94 -21.50 -8.43
CA SER A 180 -14.92 -21.11 -9.84
C SER A 180 -13.67 -20.29 -10.20
N LEU A 181 -13.21 -19.41 -9.30
CA LEU A 181 -11.98 -18.66 -9.50
C LEU A 181 -10.74 -19.57 -9.53
N LEU A 182 -10.65 -20.53 -8.60
CA LEU A 182 -9.53 -21.49 -8.57
C LEU A 182 -9.55 -22.42 -9.79
N VAL A 183 -10.73 -22.89 -10.19
CA VAL A 183 -10.91 -23.69 -11.41
C VAL A 183 -10.53 -22.87 -12.64
N TRP A 184 -10.89 -21.59 -12.70
CA TRP A 184 -10.49 -20.70 -13.78
C TRP A 184 -8.97 -20.53 -13.82
N ILE A 185 -8.31 -20.27 -12.69
CA ILE A 185 -6.84 -20.16 -12.62
C ILE A 185 -6.16 -21.43 -13.14
N VAL A 186 -6.66 -22.61 -12.76
CA VAL A 186 -6.11 -23.90 -13.22
C VAL A 186 -6.33 -24.11 -14.72
N ARG A 187 -7.46 -23.66 -15.26
CA ARG A 187 -7.78 -23.78 -16.70
C ARG A 187 -7.08 -22.73 -17.57
N HIS A 188 -6.71 -21.59 -16.99
CA HIS A 188 -6.15 -20.43 -17.68
C HIS A 188 -4.83 -19.97 -17.04
N PRO A 189 -3.82 -20.85 -16.91
CA PRO A 189 -2.61 -20.55 -16.16
C PRO A 189 -1.77 -19.45 -16.82
N ALA A 190 -1.80 -19.33 -18.15
CA ALA A 190 -1.09 -18.28 -18.88
C ALA A 190 -1.70 -16.90 -18.60
N GLN A 191 -3.03 -16.81 -18.62
CA GLN A 191 -3.79 -15.59 -18.31
C GLN A 191 -3.59 -15.17 -16.85
N ALA A 192 -3.72 -16.11 -15.92
CA ALA A 192 -3.48 -15.88 -14.50
C ALA A 192 -2.02 -15.44 -14.25
N GLY A 193 -1.05 -16.13 -14.87
CA GLY A 193 0.37 -15.79 -14.78
C GLY A 193 0.68 -14.41 -15.34
N ALA A 194 0.10 -14.05 -16.49
CA ALA A 194 0.25 -12.72 -17.08
C ALA A 194 -0.29 -11.62 -16.16
N TRP A 195 -1.48 -11.83 -15.59
CA TRP A 195 -2.08 -10.91 -14.64
C TRP A 195 -1.21 -10.72 -13.38
N ILE A 196 -0.74 -11.82 -12.76
CA ILE A 196 0.16 -11.77 -11.60
C ILE A 196 1.49 -11.06 -11.97
N ALA A 197 2.03 -11.32 -13.16
CA ALA A 197 3.26 -10.67 -13.62
C ALA A 197 3.09 -9.15 -13.77
N GLY A 198 1.93 -8.69 -14.27
CA GLY A 198 1.59 -7.27 -14.34
C GLY A 198 1.57 -6.60 -12.96
N GLU A 199 0.97 -7.26 -11.97
CA GLU A 199 0.93 -6.75 -10.59
C GLU A 199 2.34 -6.74 -9.95
N CYS A 200 3.09 -7.83 -10.09
CA CYS A 200 4.49 -7.90 -9.64
C CYS A 200 5.36 -6.79 -10.25
N PHE A 201 5.10 -6.44 -11.52
CA PHE A 201 5.82 -5.36 -12.19
C PHE A 201 5.49 -3.98 -11.60
N ALA A 202 4.22 -3.71 -11.30
CA ALA A 202 3.81 -2.48 -10.60
C ALA A 202 4.49 -2.37 -9.22
N ASP A 203 4.53 -3.47 -8.46
CA ASP A 203 5.19 -3.52 -7.15
C ASP A 203 6.72 -3.38 -7.24
N ALA A 204 7.33 -3.94 -8.29
CA ALA A 204 8.75 -3.80 -8.55
C ALA A 204 9.12 -2.34 -8.84
N LEU A 205 8.33 -1.64 -9.64
CA LEU A 205 8.51 -0.21 -9.91
C LEU A 205 8.35 0.62 -8.65
N HIS A 206 7.33 0.31 -7.83
CA HIS A 206 7.12 0.97 -6.55
C HIS A 206 8.36 0.81 -5.65
N THR A 207 8.79 -0.43 -5.43
CA THR A 207 9.95 -0.79 -4.58
C THR A 207 11.26 -0.18 -5.11
N LEU A 208 11.43 -0.15 -6.43
CA LEU A 208 12.59 0.43 -7.08
C LEU A 208 12.65 1.94 -6.87
N ALA A 209 11.51 2.64 -7.02
CA ALA A 209 11.41 4.06 -6.76
C ALA A 209 11.82 4.37 -5.31
N ASP A 210 11.33 3.57 -4.37
CA ASP A 210 11.65 3.68 -2.94
C ASP A 210 13.15 3.57 -2.65
N ARG A 211 13.86 2.67 -3.35
CA ARG A 211 15.30 2.45 -3.19
C ARG A 211 16.15 3.51 -3.88
N LEU A 212 15.72 4.01 -5.04
CA LEU A 212 16.51 4.96 -5.85
C LEU A 212 16.33 6.42 -5.42
N TRP A 213 15.18 6.76 -4.83
CA TRP A 213 14.84 8.14 -4.48
C TRP A 213 15.80 8.80 -3.48
N PRO A 214 16.22 8.14 -2.38
CA PRO A 214 17.20 8.73 -1.46
C PRO A 214 18.53 9.10 -2.15
N VAL A 215 18.95 8.30 -3.14
CA VAL A 215 20.18 8.54 -3.91
C VAL A 215 20.03 9.76 -4.81
N ALA A 216 18.89 9.90 -5.48
CA ALA A 216 18.61 11.03 -6.38
C ALA A 216 18.51 12.36 -5.62
N VAL A 217 17.79 12.38 -4.49
CA VAL A 217 17.65 13.56 -3.64
C VAL A 217 19.01 13.98 -3.08
N HIS A 218 19.83 13.03 -2.62
CA HIS A 218 21.15 13.31 -2.09
C HIS A 218 22.09 13.94 -3.14
N LYS A 219 22.16 13.39 -4.35
CA LYS A 219 22.98 13.96 -5.45
C LYS A 219 22.54 15.38 -5.83
N THR A 220 21.23 15.63 -5.83
CA THR A 220 20.69 16.94 -6.18
C THR A 220 21.02 17.97 -5.11
N ALA A 221 20.83 17.63 -3.84
CA ALA A 221 21.18 18.50 -2.70
C ALA A 221 22.68 18.85 -2.66
N VAL A 222 23.57 17.89 -2.96
CA VAL A 222 25.02 18.14 -3.07
C VAL A 222 25.33 19.10 -4.24
N ARG A 223 24.71 18.91 -5.41
CA ARG A 223 24.90 19.81 -6.56
C ARG A 223 24.47 21.26 -6.27
N TRP A 224 23.35 21.47 -5.58
CA TRP A 224 22.89 22.80 -5.21
C TRP A 224 23.81 23.46 -4.18
N ARG A 225 24.34 22.69 -3.22
CA ARG A 225 25.30 23.21 -2.23
C ARG A 225 26.61 23.65 -2.88
N VAL A 226 27.06 23.00 -3.95
CA VAL A 226 28.26 23.39 -4.70
C VAL A 226 28.03 24.61 -5.61
N ARG A 227 26.81 24.81 -6.13
CA ARG A 227 26.49 25.93 -7.03
C ARG A 227 25.97 27.19 -6.33
N GLY A 228 25.50 27.10 -5.09
CA GLY A 228 25.01 28.24 -4.30
C GLY A 228 26.09 29.01 -3.52
N TRP A 229 27.37 28.70 -3.75
CA TRP A 229 28.54 29.35 -3.14
C TRP A 229 29.45 30.02 -4.19
N GLY A 230 28.87 30.36 -5.35
CA GLY A 230 29.54 31.10 -6.43
C GLY A 230 28.86 32.44 -6.64
#